data_AF-A0A9W8DL80-F1
#
_entry.id   AF-A0A9W8DL80-F1
#
_cell.length_a   1.000
_cell.length_b   1.000
_cell.length_c   1.000
_cell.angle_alpha   90.00
_cell.angle_beta   90.00
_cell.angle_gamma   90.00
#
_symmetry.space_group_name_H-M   'P 1'
#
loop_
_entity.id
_entity.type
_entity.pdbx_description
1 polymer ?
#
loop_
_entity_poly.entity_id
_entity_poly.type
_entity_poly.pdbx_seq_one_letter_code
_entity_poly.pdbx_strand_id
1 'polypeptide(L)'
;PAVQFPVHTSDNQARYDEARHTLSVGLPAIKQFSREMGLTVNSLLRAIWALTLARYLGQPDEVSFGVLVSGRNLPVTGIEGMVGMCINTLPFRVPLGYSDCVTDFLSNVHTSSSALTKVEQSSLVDIRRWAKLDADADLFSSLLVYNSYMATVPTGCDQIAYTARSGHNVTEYAYTVSFADTGDDLVLSLSYQTRSCDQAYANHLVRFIDYCLASLVTRCDGSLADIMCLPPAEKSLIDRWSIGHTVDFPQKDWLAHQFFTQHLATRADAIALESATDQFTYAEVYHRACTIAAALHSQGARCGDRMALLFTRCPEFIFSYLAVLLLGGVCVPMDANNAPDRLLYMVDLLDNPWGVTHSATGELAADLGFTDDRIIYADRVLTNATQVQALEPIPEHTPDSLAYIVFTSGTTGQPKGVQVTHRSLANFILAYSERFQILPDCRFLLISNFSFDVHLLEIFGTFHAGGTLVFRDGQILDDLHRITACFL
;
A
#
# COMPACT_ATOMS: atom_id res chain seq x y z
N PRO A 1 -10.41 1.70 10.71
CA PRO A 1 -10.40 3.00 9.99
C PRO A 1 -8.99 3.59 10.02
N ALA A 2 -8.55 4.29 8.97
CA ALA A 2 -7.35 5.13 9.07
C ALA A 2 -7.58 6.15 10.19
N VAL A 3 -6.52 6.43 10.95
CA VAL A 3 -6.58 7.27 12.14
C VAL A 3 -6.98 8.67 11.72
N GLN A 4 -8.15 9.10 12.17
CA GLN A 4 -8.56 10.48 12.01
C GLN A 4 -8.30 11.16 13.34
N PHE A 5 -7.25 11.98 13.39
CA PHE A 5 -7.21 13.08 14.34
C PHE A 5 -8.07 14.18 13.72
N PRO A 6 -9.38 14.26 14.06
CA PRO A 6 -10.24 15.25 13.43
C PRO A 6 -9.76 16.64 13.82
N VAL A 7 -10.04 17.63 12.96
CA VAL A 7 -10.02 19.03 13.37
C VAL A 7 -11.03 19.18 14.52
N HIS A 8 -10.69 19.98 15.54
CA HIS A 8 -11.55 20.08 16.70
C HIS A 8 -12.88 20.75 16.32
N THR A 9 -13.98 20.01 16.45
CA THR A 9 -15.34 20.54 16.28
C THR A 9 -16.03 20.56 17.63
N SER A 10 -16.57 21.72 18.03
CA SER A 10 -17.37 21.86 19.24
C SER A 10 -18.71 21.11 19.09
N ASP A 11 -18.71 19.80 19.31
CA ASP A 11 -19.90 18.96 19.31
C ASP A 11 -20.29 18.60 20.75
N ASN A 12 -21.32 19.26 21.27
CA ASN A 12 -21.83 19.04 22.62
C ASN A 12 -22.48 17.66 22.84
N GLN A 13 -22.60 16.81 21.80
CA GLN A 13 -23.14 15.45 21.91
C GLN A 13 -22.08 14.35 21.74
N ALA A 14 -20.80 14.70 21.66
CA ALA A 14 -19.73 13.73 21.51
C ALA A 14 -19.69 12.72 22.68
N ARG A 15 -19.65 11.43 22.35
CA ARG A 15 -19.50 10.34 23.32
C ARG A 15 -18.03 9.98 23.47
N TYR A 16 -17.58 9.95 24.71
CA TYR A 16 -16.21 9.64 25.08
C TYR A 16 -16.11 8.28 25.77
N ASP A 17 -14.97 7.63 25.58
CA ASP A 17 -14.55 6.45 26.34
C ASP A 17 -13.09 6.61 26.77
N GLU A 18 -12.60 5.71 27.60
CA GLU A 18 -11.28 5.83 28.25
C GLU A 18 -10.50 4.51 28.20
N ALA A 19 -9.28 4.56 27.66
CA ALA A 19 -8.32 3.48 27.76
C ALA A 19 -7.29 3.81 28.85
N ARG A 20 -7.15 2.95 29.86
CA ARG A 20 -6.17 3.10 30.94
C ARG A 20 -5.09 2.04 30.89
N HIS A 21 -3.87 2.43 31.21
CA HIS A 21 -2.71 1.54 31.24
C HIS A 21 -1.67 2.05 32.23
N THR A 22 -1.16 1.16 33.07
CA THR A 22 0.00 1.45 33.90
C THR A 22 1.24 1.29 33.05
N LEU A 23 2.07 2.32 32.98
CA LEU A 23 3.28 2.29 32.17
C LEU A 23 4.25 1.22 32.68
N SER A 24 4.92 0.54 31.74
CA SER A 24 5.84 -0.56 32.00
C SER A 24 7.11 -0.13 32.75
N VAL A 25 7.51 1.12 32.60
CA VAL A 25 8.61 1.74 33.35
C VAL A 25 8.05 2.45 34.57
N GLY A 26 8.47 2.02 35.76
CA GLY A 26 8.08 2.64 37.02
C GLY A 26 8.52 4.11 37.12
N LEU A 27 7.76 4.90 37.86
CA LEU A 27 7.99 6.33 37.98
C LEU A 27 9.38 6.70 38.56
N PRO A 28 9.96 5.95 39.53
CA PRO A 28 11.33 6.21 39.99
C PRO A 28 12.38 6.14 38.88
N ALA A 29 12.26 5.16 37.98
CA ALA A 29 13.18 5.02 36.84
C ALA A 29 13.01 6.15 35.82
N ILE A 30 11.76 6.57 35.55
CA ILE A 30 11.47 7.74 34.72
C ILE A 30 12.08 9.02 35.34
N LYS A 31 11.92 9.21 36.65
CA LYS A 31 12.48 10.34 37.40
C LYS A 31 14.01 10.31 37.38
N GLN A 32 14.63 9.14 37.52
CA GLN A 32 16.08 8.96 37.44
C GLN A 32 16.61 9.31 36.05
N PHE A 33 16.06 8.70 34.99
CA PHE A 33 16.43 8.99 33.61
C PHE A 33 16.30 10.47 33.27
N SER A 34 15.18 11.09 33.70
CA SER A 34 14.97 12.54 33.50
C SER A 34 16.09 13.36 34.16
N ARG A 35 16.54 12.99 35.37
CA ARG A 35 17.65 13.69 36.06
C ARG A 35 18.99 13.50 35.34
N GLU A 36 19.29 12.27 34.92
CA GLU A 36 20.53 11.93 34.20
C GLU A 36 20.65 12.71 32.88
N MET A 37 19.53 12.88 32.18
CA MET A 37 19.46 13.64 30.93
C MET A 37 19.25 15.15 31.11
N GLY A 38 19.12 15.65 32.35
CA GLY A 38 18.85 17.07 32.60
C GLY A 38 17.46 17.55 32.13
N LEU A 39 16.47 16.67 32.12
CA LEU A 39 15.10 16.89 31.66
C LEU A 39 14.10 16.92 32.83
N THR A 40 12.86 17.35 32.55
CA THR A 40 11.72 17.12 33.45
C THR A 40 10.88 15.93 32.95
N VAL A 41 10.18 15.25 33.86
CA VAL A 41 9.20 14.21 33.50
C VAL A 41 8.18 14.75 32.49
N ASN A 42 7.70 15.98 32.69
CA ASN A 42 6.77 16.65 31.77
C ASN A 42 7.35 16.78 30.35
N SER A 43 8.63 17.18 30.22
CA SER A 43 9.30 17.24 28.92
C SER A 43 9.37 15.88 28.23
N LEU A 44 9.66 14.81 28.97
CA LEU A 44 9.67 13.44 28.43
C LEU A 44 8.28 13.01 27.95
N LEU A 45 7.22 13.27 28.73
CA LEU A 45 5.85 12.93 28.35
C LEU A 45 5.39 13.69 27.10
N ARG A 46 5.75 14.98 26.99
CA ARG A 46 5.52 15.77 25.76
C ARG A 46 6.24 15.19 24.56
N ALA A 47 7.48 14.72 24.74
CA ALA A 47 8.26 14.10 23.67
C ALA A 47 7.58 12.82 23.16
N ILE A 48 7.09 11.96 24.07
CA ILE A 48 6.41 10.70 23.69
C ILE A 48 5.11 10.97 22.93
N TRP A 49 4.33 11.96 23.38
CA TRP A 49 3.11 12.33 22.68
C TRP A 49 3.41 12.93 21.30
N ALA A 50 4.46 13.74 21.18
CA ALA A 50 4.91 14.24 19.88
C ALA A 50 5.28 13.09 18.92
N LEU A 51 6.07 12.12 19.37
CA LEU A 51 6.45 10.94 18.57
C LEU A 51 5.23 10.10 18.16
N THR A 52 4.26 9.96 19.08
CA THR A 52 2.99 9.27 18.79
C THR A 52 2.22 9.99 17.70
N LEU A 53 2.03 11.30 17.82
CA LEU A 53 1.36 12.10 16.79
C LEU A 53 2.09 12.04 15.45
N ALA A 54 3.41 12.19 15.43
CA ALA A 54 4.21 12.15 14.20
C ALA A 54 4.03 10.83 13.45
N ARG A 55 4.07 9.71 14.19
CA ARG A 55 3.91 8.37 13.62
C ARG A 55 2.52 8.15 13.02
N TYR A 56 1.48 8.57 13.73
CA TYR A 56 0.10 8.29 13.35
C TYR A 56 -0.51 9.31 12.39
N LEU A 57 -0.02 10.55 12.38
CA LEU A 57 -0.36 11.57 11.38
C LEU A 57 0.46 11.43 10.10
N GLY A 58 1.54 10.63 10.11
CA GLY A 58 2.48 10.55 9.01
C GLY A 58 3.20 11.89 8.76
N GLN A 59 3.40 12.67 9.83
CA GLN A 59 4.03 14.00 9.80
C GLN A 59 5.44 13.89 10.39
N PRO A 60 6.47 13.68 9.55
CA PRO A 60 7.83 13.42 10.03
C PRO A 60 8.54 14.69 10.51
N ASP A 61 8.07 15.87 10.10
CA ASP A 61 8.81 17.12 10.32
C ASP A 61 8.40 17.84 11.60
N GLU A 62 7.10 17.86 11.91
CA GLU A 62 6.57 18.67 13.00
C GLU A 62 5.16 18.25 13.42
N VAL A 63 4.87 18.40 14.71
CA VAL A 63 3.52 18.23 15.27
C VAL A 63 3.19 19.31 16.30
N SER A 64 1.89 19.53 16.52
CA SER A 64 1.39 20.40 17.60
C SER A 64 0.29 19.72 18.41
N PHE A 65 0.25 20.03 19.70
CA PHE A 65 -0.80 19.59 20.62
C PHE A 65 -0.99 20.61 21.75
N GLY A 66 -2.14 20.60 22.40
CA GLY A 66 -2.41 21.43 23.57
C GLY A 66 -1.73 20.86 24.80
N VAL A 67 -1.25 21.72 25.68
CA VAL A 67 -0.78 21.34 27.02
C VAL A 67 -1.47 22.18 28.09
N LEU A 68 -1.81 21.55 29.21
CA LEU A 68 -2.29 22.27 30.40
C LEU A 68 -1.11 22.77 31.24
N VAL A 69 -1.18 24.03 31.64
CA VAL A 69 -0.28 24.67 32.61
C VAL A 69 -1.06 25.14 33.83
N SER A 70 -0.41 25.21 34.99
CA SER A 70 -1.08 25.59 36.24
C SER A 70 -1.50 27.07 36.29
N GLY A 71 -0.78 27.93 35.55
CA GLY A 71 -0.87 29.39 35.58
C GLY A 71 -0.57 29.99 36.95
N ARG A 72 0.16 29.25 37.79
CA ARG A 72 0.52 29.65 39.16
C ARG A 72 1.99 30.03 39.32
N ASN A 73 2.77 30.16 38.24
CA ASN A 73 4.18 30.56 38.32
C ASN A 73 4.38 32.09 38.28
N LEU A 74 3.33 32.88 38.52
CA LEU A 74 3.44 34.33 38.62
C LEU A 74 4.05 34.74 39.96
N PRO A 75 4.79 35.86 40.02
CA PRO A 75 5.39 36.38 41.24
C PRO A 75 4.33 37.05 42.15
N VAL A 76 3.29 36.30 42.51
CA VAL A 76 2.19 36.71 43.40
C VAL A 76 2.33 35.92 44.70
N THR A 77 2.51 36.63 45.81
CA THR A 77 2.64 36.02 47.13
C THR A 77 1.40 35.18 47.45
N GLY A 78 1.60 33.90 47.79
CA GLY A 78 0.50 32.98 48.13
C GLY A 78 -0.28 32.43 46.94
N ILE A 79 0.23 32.58 45.71
CA ILE A 79 -0.44 32.09 44.49
C ILE A 79 -0.78 30.59 44.52
N GLU A 80 0.03 29.78 45.22
CA GLU A 80 -0.23 28.35 45.39
C GLU A 80 -1.54 28.07 46.12
N GLY A 81 -1.92 28.93 47.08
CA GLY A 81 -3.14 28.79 47.89
C GLY A 81 -4.37 29.50 47.30
N MET A 82 -4.22 30.19 46.16
CA MET A 82 -5.34 30.93 45.55
C MET A 82 -6.45 29.98 45.07
N VAL A 83 -7.71 30.33 45.32
CA VAL A 83 -8.88 29.61 44.81
C VAL A 83 -9.45 30.38 43.63
N GLY A 84 -9.44 29.78 42.44
CA GLY A 84 -9.93 30.40 41.20
C GLY A 84 -9.37 29.74 39.95
N MET A 85 -9.82 30.23 38.78
CA MET A 85 -9.30 29.79 37.47
C MET A 85 -7.88 30.28 37.27
N CYS A 86 -6.92 29.37 37.47
CA CYS A 86 -5.50 29.62 37.19
C CYS A 86 -5.01 28.77 36.02
N ILE A 87 -5.64 27.61 35.76
CA ILE A 87 -5.21 26.71 34.68
C ILE A 87 -5.32 27.40 33.33
N ASN A 88 -4.38 27.12 32.44
CA ASN A 88 -4.40 27.63 31.08
C ASN A 88 -4.02 26.53 30.09
N THR A 89 -4.52 26.62 28.86
CA THR A 89 -4.22 25.68 27.78
C THR A 89 -3.41 26.41 26.71
N LEU A 90 -2.26 25.86 26.36
CA LEU A 90 -1.34 26.48 25.39
C LEU A 90 -0.99 25.50 24.27
N PRO A 91 -0.81 25.99 23.03
CA PRO A 91 -0.26 25.16 21.97
C PRO A 91 1.21 24.85 22.26
N PHE A 92 1.59 23.60 22.07
CA PHE A 92 2.97 23.12 22.15
C PHE A 92 3.36 22.53 20.81
N ARG A 93 4.33 23.17 20.15
CA ARG A 93 4.84 22.79 18.83
C ARG A 93 6.17 22.07 19.02
N VAL A 94 6.31 20.91 18.36
CA VAL A 94 7.52 20.08 18.45
C VAL A 94 8.01 19.80 17.04
N PRO A 95 9.14 20.40 16.62
CA PRO A 95 9.81 20.00 15.39
C PRO A 95 10.56 18.68 15.62
N LEU A 96 10.35 17.71 14.72
CA LEU A 96 11.04 16.42 14.69
C LEU A 96 12.16 16.40 13.64
N GLY A 97 11.97 17.09 12.51
CA GLY A 97 12.82 17.02 11.31
C GLY A 97 14.25 17.56 11.42
N TYR A 98 14.73 17.88 12.63
CA TYR A 98 16.09 18.36 12.89
C TYR A 98 16.93 17.43 13.76
N SER A 99 16.36 16.34 14.28
CA SER A 99 17.08 15.48 15.22
C SER A 99 16.88 14.02 14.86
N ASP A 100 17.84 13.44 14.15
CA ASP A 100 17.90 11.99 14.00
C ASP A 100 18.16 11.32 15.35
N CYS A 101 18.88 12.00 16.26
CA CYS A 101 19.23 11.49 17.59
C CYS A 101 18.16 11.79 18.65
N VAL A 102 17.87 10.78 19.47
CA VAL A 102 16.93 10.87 20.60
C VAL A 102 17.33 11.95 21.61
N THR A 103 18.62 12.06 21.94
CA THR A 103 19.09 13.00 22.99
C THR A 103 18.89 14.46 22.58
N ASP A 104 19.23 14.81 21.34
CA ASP A 104 19.00 16.13 20.76
C ASP A 104 17.52 16.47 20.71
N PHE A 105 16.68 15.52 20.30
CA PHE A 105 15.23 15.68 20.29
C PHE A 105 14.67 15.97 21.69
N LEU A 106 15.06 15.18 22.69
CA LEU A 106 14.62 15.39 24.07
C LEU A 106 15.08 16.74 24.63
N SER A 107 16.31 17.16 24.32
CA SER A 107 16.85 18.47 24.70
C SER A 107 16.05 19.62 24.06
N ASN A 108 15.68 19.49 22.79
CA ASN A 108 14.87 20.46 22.06
C ASN A 108 13.44 20.58 22.65
N VAL A 109 12.82 19.44 22.97
CA VAL A 109 11.50 19.41 23.65
C VAL A 109 11.59 20.04 25.04
N HIS A 110 12.68 19.79 25.78
CA HIS A 110 12.88 20.38 27.10
C HIS A 110 13.09 21.90 27.01
N THR A 111 13.91 22.36 26.08
CA THR A 111 14.13 23.79 25.82
C THR A 111 12.82 24.50 25.47
N SER A 112 12.02 23.90 24.58
CA SER A 112 10.70 24.41 24.21
C SER A 112 9.72 24.42 25.39
N SER A 113 9.79 23.40 26.26
CA SER A 113 8.98 23.32 27.47
C SER A 113 9.30 24.44 28.45
N SER A 114 10.60 24.71 28.67
CA SER A 114 11.08 25.76 29.55
C SER A 114 10.80 27.16 29.00
N ALA A 115 10.81 27.34 27.68
CA ALA A 115 10.40 28.59 27.03
C ALA A 115 8.90 28.88 27.23
N LEU A 116 8.06 27.85 27.17
CA LEU A 116 6.61 27.98 27.35
C LEU A 116 6.24 28.53 28.74
N THR A 117 6.94 28.12 29.80
CA THR A 117 6.69 28.59 31.17
C THR A 117 6.83 30.11 31.32
N LYS A 118 7.68 30.76 30.50
CA LYS A 118 7.87 32.23 30.53
C LYS A 118 6.66 33.01 30.01
N VAL A 119 5.78 32.35 29.27
CA VAL A 119 4.62 32.95 28.60
C VAL A 119 3.31 32.25 28.97
N GLU A 120 3.29 31.52 30.08
CA GLU A 120 2.18 30.64 30.46
C GLU A 120 0.86 31.36 30.74
N GLN A 121 0.91 32.67 30.97
CA GLN A 121 -0.22 33.58 31.18
C GLN A 121 -0.95 33.97 29.89
N SER A 122 -0.42 33.61 28.72
CA SER A 122 -0.99 34.02 27.44
C SER A 122 -2.29 33.27 27.16
N SER A 123 -3.41 33.96 26.98
CA SER A 123 -4.69 33.31 26.66
C SER A 123 -4.65 32.64 25.30
N LEU A 124 -5.21 31.43 25.17
CA LEU A 124 -5.35 30.75 23.89
C LEU A 124 -6.09 31.61 22.84
N VAL A 125 -7.04 32.43 23.28
CA VAL A 125 -7.77 33.37 22.42
C VAL A 125 -6.83 34.42 21.82
N ASP A 126 -5.94 34.98 22.64
CA ASP A 126 -4.96 35.97 22.18
C ASP A 126 -3.92 35.32 21.26
N ILE A 127 -3.49 34.08 21.55
CA ILE A 127 -2.57 33.34 20.68
C ILE A 127 -3.17 33.11 19.30
N ARG A 128 -4.44 32.67 19.22
CA ARG A 128 -5.17 32.53 17.95
C ARG A 128 -5.22 33.87 17.19
N ARG A 129 -5.51 34.96 17.90
CA ARG A 129 -5.54 36.32 17.34
C ARG A 129 -4.17 36.76 16.81
N TRP A 130 -3.08 36.52 17.56
CA TRP A 130 -1.72 36.88 17.14
C TRP A 130 -1.23 36.04 15.96
N ALA A 131 -1.63 34.77 15.91
CA ALA A 131 -1.30 33.87 14.81
C ALA A 131 -2.05 34.18 13.50
N LYS A 132 -3.07 35.06 13.53
CA LYS A 132 -3.90 35.44 12.38
C LYS A 132 -4.51 34.22 11.66
N LEU A 133 -4.91 33.22 12.44
CA LEU A 133 -5.53 32.01 11.90
C LEU A 133 -6.97 32.30 11.45
N ASP A 134 -7.40 31.63 10.37
CA ASP A 134 -8.80 31.61 9.95
C ASP A 134 -9.67 30.99 11.05
N ALA A 135 -10.97 31.32 11.05
CA ALA A 135 -11.90 30.88 12.09
C ALA A 135 -11.97 29.34 12.25
N ASP A 136 -11.70 28.60 11.16
CA ASP A 136 -11.74 27.14 11.10
C ASP A 136 -10.38 26.47 11.31
N ALA A 137 -9.30 27.25 11.47
CA ALA A 137 -7.95 26.72 11.67
C ALA A 137 -7.64 26.52 13.16
N ASP A 138 -7.56 25.25 13.58
CA ASP A 138 -7.16 24.90 14.94
C ASP A 138 -5.64 24.76 15.08
N LEU A 139 -5.12 25.30 16.18
CA LEU A 139 -3.70 25.18 16.56
C LEU A 139 -3.31 23.74 16.95
N PHE A 140 -4.27 22.95 17.41
CA PHE A 140 -4.13 21.55 17.81
C PHE A 140 -5.49 20.87 17.95
N SER A 141 -5.51 19.54 17.82
CA SER A 141 -6.71 18.69 17.93
C SER A 141 -6.67 17.69 19.10
N SER A 142 -5.56 17.68 19.84
CA SER A 142 -5.38 16.81 21.01
C SER A 142 -4.76 17.56 22.18
N LEU A 143 -4.97 17.04 23.38
CA LEU A 143 -4.50 17.62 24.64
C LEU A 143 -3.61 16.63 25.40
N LEU A 144 -2.50 17.13 25.96
CA LEU A 144 -1.68 16.41 26.92
C LEU A 144 -1.82 17.03 28.32
N VAL A 145 -2.07 16.16 29.30
CA VAL A 145 -2.25 16.52 30.70
C VAL A 145 -1.30 15.70 31.57
N TYR A 146 -0.55 16.37 32.45
CA TYR A 146 0.27 15.69 33.45
C TYR A 146 -0.12 16.16 34.85
N ASN A 147 -0.68 15.25 35.63
CA ASN A 147 -1.10 15.51 37.01
C ASN A 147 -0.02 14.97 37.96
N SER A 148 0.89 15.85 38.37
CA SER A 148 1.97 15.54 39.31
C SER A 148 1.56 15.65 40.79
N TYR A 149 0.32 16.07 41.08
CA TYR A 149 -0.18 16.21 42.44
C TYR A 149 -1.02 14.99 42.80
N MET A 150 -0.58 14.22 43.79
CA MET A 150 -1.45 13.27 44.45
C MET A 150 -2.55 14.06 45.16
N ALA A 151 -3.81 13.71 44.89
CA ALA A 151 -4.92 14.17 45.72
C ALA A 151 -4.73 13.57 47.11
N THR A 152 -4.11 14.32 48.02
CA THR A 152 -4.03 13.95 49.43
C THR A 152 -5.44 14.03 50.00
N VAL A 153 -6.05 12.87 50.21
CA VAL A 153 -7.26 12.79 51.03
C VAL A 153 -6.86 13.25 52.44
N PRO A 154 -7.55 14.22 53.05
CA PRO A 154 -7.21 14.66 54.39
C PRO A 154 -7.29 13.47 55.37
N THR A 155 -6.16 13.03 55.90
CA THR A 155 -6.04 11.92 56.87
C THR A 155 -6.33 12.36 58.30
N GLY A 156 -7.27 13.30 58.49
CA GLY A 156 -7.51 13.98 59.77
C GLY A 156 -8.73 13.50 60.56
N CYS A 157 -9.45 12.47 60.12
CA CYS A 157 -10.65 12.00 60.82
C CYS A 157 -10.76 10.48 60.77
N ASP A 158 -10.37 9.80 61.85
CA ASP A 158 -10.44 8.34 62.00
C ASP A 158 -11.88 7.76 61.90
N GLN A 159 -12.89 8.61 61.77
CA GLN A 159 -14.31 8.24 61.75
C GLN A 159 -14.97 8.35 60.37
N ILE A 160 -14.35 9.03 59.39
CA ILE A 160 -14.94 9.26 58.06
C ILE A 160 -13.89 9.01 56.97
N ALA A 161 -14.10 7.95 56.19
CA ALA A 161 -13.31 7.70 54.98
C ALA A 161 -13.93 8.43 53.78
N TYR A 162 -13.15 9.29 53.13
CA TYR A 162 -13.54 9.92 51.86
C TYR A 162 -13.06 9.04 50.71
N THR A 163 -13.99 8.59 49.87
CA THR A 163 -13.67 7.92 48.61
C THR A 163 -14.15 8.80 47.46
N ALA A 164 -13.23 9.32 46.65
CA ALA A 164 -13.61 9.99 45.41
C ALA A 164 -14.27 8.96 44.47
N ARG A 165 -15.57 9.14 44.15
CA ARG A 165 -16.34 8.14 43.36
C ARG A 165 -16.18 8.32 41.85
N SER A 166 -16.18 9.56 41.37
CA SER A 166 -15.90 9.89 39.96
C SER A 166 -15.77 11.40 39.79
N GLY A 167 -14.95 11.83 38.82
CA GLY A 167 -14.95 13.18 38.27
C GLY A 167 -15.01 13.05 36.75
N HIS A 168 -15.98 13.71 36.12
CA HIS A 168 -16.07 13.76 34.66
C HIS A 168 -15.43 15.05 34.20
N ASN A 169 -14.18 14.96 33.72
CA ASN A 169 -13.54 16.05 32.99
C ASN A 169 -13.94 15.92 31.52
N VAL A 170 -14.97 16.65 31.10
CA VAL A 170 -15.34 16.71 29.68
C VAL A 170 -14.28 17.51 28.95
N THR A 171 -13.52 16.86 28.08
CA THR A 171 -12.62 17.55 27.16
C THR A 171 -13.31 17.70 25.82
N GLU A 172 -13.23 18.88 25.21
CA GLU A 172 -13.78 19.14 23.86
C GLU A 172 -12.93 18.52 22.74
N TYR A 173 -11.69 18.11 23.05
CA TYR A 173 -10.75 17.50 22.10
C TYR A 173 -11.07 16.04 21.81
N ALA A 174 -10.77 15.59 20.59
CA ALA A 174 -11.00 14.21 20.16
C ALA A 174 -10.14 13.20 20.90
N TYR A 175 -8.94 13.62 21.33
CA TYR A 175 -8.01 12.82 22.12
C TYR A 175 -7.41 13.66 23.24
N THR A 176 -7.53 13.18 24.47
CA THR A 176 -6.82 13.73 25.62
C THR A 176 -5.97 12.62 26.24
N VAL A 177 -4.66 12.78 26.16
CA VAL A 177 -3.69 11.91 26.84
C VAL A 177 -3.38 12.49 28.21
N SER A 178 -3.52 11.69 29.26
CA SER A 178 -3.27 12.11 30.63
C SER A 178 -2.35 11.13 31.36
N PHE A 179 -1.46 11.66 32.19
CA PHE A 179 -0.55 10.89 33.02
C PHE A 179 -0.75 11.29 34.48
N ALA A 180 -0.97 10.30 35.35
CA ALA A 180 -1.16 10.50 36.79
C ALA A 180 -0.06 9.81 37.60
N ASP A 181 0.64 10.58 38.44
CA ASP A 181 1.63 10.09 39.41
C ASP A 181 0.90 9.41 40.58
N THR A 182 1.15 8.11 40.80
CA THR A 182 0.59 7.33 41.92
C THR A 182 1.60 7.06 43.02
N GLY A 183 2.77 7.72 42.99
CA GLY A 183 3.91 7.48 43.87
C GLY A 183 4.95 6.56 43.21
N ASP A 184 4.58 5.30 43.02
CA ASP A 184 5.47 4.25 42.48
C ASP A 184 5.33 4.08 40.96
N ASP A 185 4.14 4.33 40.43
CA ASP A 185 3.81 4.16 39.01
C ASP A 185 3.37 5.46 38.36
N LEU A 186 3.31 5.41 37.02
CA LEU A 186 2.71 6.45 36.21
C LEU A 186 1.57 5.82 35.39
N VAL A 187 0.34 6.25 35.68
CA VAL A 187 -0.86 5.74 35.00
C VAL A 187 -1.18 6.62 33.81
N LEU A 188 -1.17 6.03 32.62
CA LEU A 188 -1.58 6.62 31.36
C LEU A 188 -3.09 6.39 31.17
N SER A 189 -3.83 7.47 30.91
CA SER A 189 -5.24 7.41 30.51
C SER A 189 -5.45 8.20 29.22
N LEU A 190 -5.99 7.54 28.20
CA LEU A 190 -6.39 8.13 26.94
C LEU A 190 -7.90 8.25 26.90
N SER A 191 -8.41 9.48 27.01
CA SER A 191 -9.82 9.76 26.72
C SER A 191 -9.97 10.08 25.23
N TYR A 192 -10.96 9.46 24.58
CA TYR A 192 -11.15 9.61 23.14
C TYR A 192 -12.63 9.69 22.75
N GLN A 193 -12.91 10.44 21.67
CA GLN A 193 -14.22 10.44 21.03
C GLN A 193 -14.46 9.12 20.29
N THR A 194 -15.52 8.41 20.67
CA THR A 194 -15.90 7.10 20.11
C THR A 194 -16.24 7.13 18.61
N ARG A 195 -16.52 8.31 18.05
CA ARG A 195 -16.71 8.51 16.61
C ARG A 195 -15.40 8.46 15.83
N SER A 196 -14.30 8.90 16.43
CA SER A 196 -12.98 8.99 15.79
C SER A 196 -12.07 7.81 16.13
N CYS A 197 -12.37 7.10 17.22
CA CYS A 197 -11.54 6.06 17.79
C CYS A 197 -12.40 4.95 18.41
N ASP A 198 -12.11 3.69 18.09
CA ASP A 198 -12.67 2.54 18.81
C ASP A 198 -11.74 2.08 19.94
N GLN A 199 -12.24 1.20 20.82
CA GLN A 199 -11.49 0.72 21.98
C GLN A 199 -10.24 -0.08 21.60
N ALA A 200 -10.31 -0.90 20.54
CA ALA A 200 -9.16 -1.70 20.11
C ALA A 200 -8.02 -0.76 19.71
N TYR A 201 -8.34 0.25 18.91
CA TYR A 201 -7.42 1.28 18.46
C TYR A 201 -6.88 2.16 19.60
N ALA A 202 -7.72 2.56 20.56
CA ALA A 202 -7.26 3.27 21.76
C ALA A 202 -6.24 2.44 22.57
N ASN A 203 -6.49 1.14 22.71
CA ASN A 203 -5.55 0.23 23.36
C ASN A 203 -4.24 0.08 22.57
N HIS A 204 -4.27 0.12 21.24
CA HIS A 204 -3.06 0.17 20.40
C HIS A 204 -2.25 1.44 20.68
N LEU A 205 -2.89 2.62 20.66
CA LEU A 205 -2.23 3.90 20.94
C LEU A 205 -1.54 3.90 22.31
N VAL A 206 -2.25 3.44 23.33
CA VAL A 206 -1.73 3.39 24.70
C VAL A 206 -0.53 2.46 24.84
N ARG A 207 -0.57 1.27 24.20
CA ARG A 207 0.60 0.37 24.15
C ARG A 207 1.77 0.95 23.37
N PHE A 208 1.49 1.69 22.29
CA PHE A 208 2.53 2.36 21.52
C PHE A 208 3.23 3.45 22.34
N ILE A 209 2.47 4.28 23.07
CA ILE A 209 2.99 5.30 24.00
C ILE A 209 3.90 4.65 25.05
N ASP A 210 3.43 3.56 25.68
CA ASP A 210 4.22 2.82 26.67
C ASP A 210 5.51 2.25 26.08
N TYR A 211 5.42 1.62 24.90
CA TYR A 211 6.58 1.08 24.20
C TYR A 211 7.60 2.18 23.83
N CYS A 212 7.14 3.34 23.35
CA CYS A 212 7.99 4.48 23.03
C CYS A 212 8.69 5.01 24.29
N LEU A 213 7.95 5.19 25.40
CA LEU A 213 8.53 5.61 26.68
C LEU A 213 9.60 4.63 27.15
N ALA A 214 9.28 3.33 27.19
CA ALA A 214 10.23 2.30 27.59
C ALA A 214 11.48 2.29 26.70
N SER A 215 11.30 2.49 25.40
CA SER A 215 12.39 2.56 24.43
C SER A 215 13.27 3.79 24.64
N LEU A 216 12.68 4.97 24.91
CA LEU A 216 13.45 6.19 25.20
C LEU A 216 14.30 6.04 26.46
N VAL A 217 13.73 5.45 27.52
CA VAL A 217 14.43 5.26 28.80
C VAL A 217 15.57 4.24 28.68
N THR A 218 15.44 3.23 27.82
CA THR A 218 16.41 2.13 27.71
C THR A 218 17.40 2.26 26.54
N ARG A 219 17.07 3.02 25.49
CA ARG A 219 17.83 3.12 24.23
C ARG A 219 17.99 4.59 23.78
N CYS A 220 18.41 5.45 24.70
CA CYS A 220 18.54 6.89 24.42
C CYS A 220 19.66 7.27 23.43
N ASP A 221 20.61 6.38 23.16
CA ASP A 221 21.71 6.62 22.19
C ASP A 221 21.32 6.36 20.72
N GLY A 222 20.09 5.91 20.47
CA GLY A 222 19.60 5.53 19.14
C GLY A 222 18.99 6.67 18.33
N SER A 223 18.42 6.29 17.17
CA SER A 223 17.67 7.22 16.32
C SER A 223 16.19 7.32 16.71
N LEU A 224 15.52 8.41 16.33
CA LEU A 224 14.06 8.52 16.50
C LEU A 224 13.30 7.42 15.75
N ALA A 225 13.80 6.96 14.60
CA ALA A 225 13.20 5.87 13.83
C ALA A 225 13.18 4.54 14.61
N ASP A 226 14.22 4.28 15.41
CA ASP A 226 14.32 3.08 16.25
C ASP A 226 13.31 3.09 17.41
N ILE A 227 12.94 4.29 17.86
CA ILE A 227 11.94 4.50 18.91
C ILE A 227 10.52 4.39 18.33
N MET A 228 10.27 4.95 17.15
CA MET A 228 8.95 4.98 16.49
C MET A 228 8.55 3.64 15.81
N CYS A 229 9.21 2.55 16.20
CA CYS A 229 8.89 1.21 15.75
C CYS A 229 7.63 0.67 16.43
N LEU A 230 6.93 -0.24 15.74
CA LEU A 230 5.78 -0.92 16.34
C LEU A 230 6.22 -1.83 17.49
N PRO A 231 5.40 -1.97 18.54
CA PRO A 231 5.62 -2.96 19.59
C PRO A 231 5.81 -4.37 18.98
N PRO A 232 6.68 -5.23 19.54
CA PRO A 232 7.00 -6.53 18.95
C PRO A 232 5.78 -7.42 18.65
N ALA A 233 4.76 -7.40 19.51
CA ALA A 233 3.53 -8.16 19.31
C ALA A 233 2.74 -7.70 18.07
N GLU A 234 2.72 -6.39 17.81
CA GLU A 234 2.03 -5.78 16.66
C GLU A 234 2.84 -5.96 15.38
N LYS A 235 4.17 -5.82 15.44
CA LYS A 235 5.06 -6.18 14.33
C LYS A 235 4.83 -7.64 13.91
N SER A 236 4.79 -8.55 14.88
CA SER A 236 4.58 -9.98 14.63
C SER A 236 3.22 -10.28 13.99
N LEU A 237 2.19 -9.47 14.28
CA LEU A 237 0.87 -9.57 13.64
C LEU A 237 0.95 -9.19 12.17
N ILE A 238 1.62 -8.07 11.85
CA ILE A 238 1.81 -7.61 10.46
C ILE A 238 2.68 -8.59 9.68
N ASP A 239 3.73 -9.12 10.28
CA ASP A 239 4.60 -10.13 9.65
C ASP A 239 3.79 -11.37 9.27
N ARG A 240 2.86 -11.82 10.13
CA ARG A 240 1.94 -12.93 9.83
C ARG A 240 0.93 -12.61 8.73
N TRP A 241 0.52 -11.36 8.56
CA TRP A 241 -0.38 -10.94 7.48
C TRP A 241 0.33 -10.75 6.14
N SER A 242 1.64 -10.46 6.18
CA SER A 242 2.44 -10.16 4.98
C SER A 242 2.85 -11.42 4.21
N ILE A 243 2.66 -12.60 4.80
CA ILE A 243 3.04 -13.89 4.22
C ILE A 243 1.79 -14.77 4.10
N GLY A 244 1.41 -15.09 2.87
CA GLY A 244 0.34 -16.05 2.58
C GLY A 244 0.79 -17.51 2.79
N HIS A 245 -0.13 -18.45 2.69
CA HIS A 245 0.20 -19.88 2.72
C HIS A 245 1.08 -20.23 1.51
N THR A 246 2.25 -20.84 1.75
CA THR A 246 3.10 -21.37 0.69
C THR A 246 2.43 -22.59 0.06
N VAL A 247 2.05 -22.49 -1.21
CA VAL A 247 1.50 -23.62 -1.98
C VAL A 247 2.56 -24.06 -3.00
N ASP A 248 2.89 -25.36 -2.99
CA ASP A 248 3.80 -25.94 -3.98
C ASP A 248 2.98 -26.54 -5.12
N PHE A 249 3.22 -26.06 -6.34
CA PHE A 249 2.57 -26.55 -7.54
C PHE A 249 3.60 -27.23 -8.44
N PRO A 250 3.31 -28.42 -9.01
CA PRO A 250 4.15 -29.04 -10.03
C PRO A 250 4.44 -28.11 -11.23
N GLN A 251 3.54 -27.16 -11.49
CA GLN A 251 3.58 -26.21 -12.59
C GLN A 251 4.38 -24.93 -12.30
N LYS A 252 4.99 -24.78 -11.11
CA LYS A 252 5.68 -23.54 -10.70
C LYS A 252 6.86 -23.14 -11.61
N ASP A 253 7.46 -24.11 -12.29
CA ASP A 253 8.57 -23.94 -13.22
C ASP A 253 8.08 -24.05 -14.68
N TRP A 254 6.78 -23.89 -14.92
CA TRP A 254 6.26 -23.87 -16.28
C TRP A 254 6.56 -22.55 -16.98
N LEU A 255 6.89 -22.71 -18.26
CA LEU A 255 6.90 -21.65 -19.24
C LEU A 255 5.46 -21.38 -19.68
N ALA A 256 5.17 -20.13 -20.05
CA ALA A 256 3.79 -19.67 -20.25
C ALA A 256 3.06 -20.45 -21.37
N HIS A 257 3.78 -20.84 -22.43
CA HIS A 257 3.20 -21.66 -23.49
C HIS A 257 2.78 -23.06 -23.01
N GLN A 258 3.35 -23.57 -21.92
CA GLN A 258 3.03 -24.90 -21.39
C GLN A 258 1.62 -24.99 -20.79
N PHE A 259 1.04 -23.86 -20.36
CA PHE A 259 -0.38 -23.81 -20.00
C PHE A 259 -1.27 -24.22 -21.18
N PHE A 260 -0.86 -23.94 -22.41
CA PHE A 260 -1.57 -24.33 -23.62
C PHE A 260 -1.16 -25.73 -24.09
N THR A 261 0.15 -25.99 -24.23
CA THR A 261 0.64 -27.22 -24.87
C THR A 261 0.40 -28.50 -24.07
N GLN A 262 0.19 -28.40 -22.75
CA GLN A 262 -0.17 -29.56 -21.91
C GLN A 262 -1.44 -30.30 -22.40
N HIS A 263 -2.33 -29.60 -23.13
CA HIS A 263 -3.60 -30.14 -23.59
C HIS A 263 -3.53 -30.79 -24.97
N LEU A 264 -2.43 -30.63 -25.71
CA LEU A 264 -2.33 -31.09 -27.11
C LEU A 264 -2.41 -32.61 -27.23
N ALA A 265 -1.94 -33.36 -26.22
CA ALA A 265 -1.97 -34.82 -26.25
C ALA A 265 -3.37 -35.40 -25.99
N THR A 266 -4.24 -34.69 -25.28
CA THR A 266 -5.51 -35.22 -24.77
C THR A 266 -6.75 -34.49 -25.29
N ARG A 267 -6.59 -33.27 -25.81
CA ARG A 267 -7.69 -32.37 -26.22
C ARG A 267 -7.42 -31.69 -27.57
N ALA A 268 -6.64 -32.32 -28.44
CA ALA A 268 -6.27 -31.78 -29.75
C ALA A 268 -7.48 -31.24 -30.57
N ASP A 269 -8.58 -31.99 -30.58
CA ASP A 269 -9.80 -31.67 -31.35
C ASP A 269 -10.80 -30.79 -30.60
N ALA A 270 -10.52 -30.41 -29.34
CA ALA A 270 -11.39 -29.52 -28.57
C ALA A 270 -11.21 -28.06 -29.01
N ILE A 271 -12.27 -27.25 -28.93
CA ILE A 271 -12.22 -25.83 -29.29
C ILE A 271 -11.43 -25.04 -28.25
N ALA A 272 -10.34 -24.43 -28.69
CA ALA A 272 -9.48 -23.56 -27.89
C ALA A 272 -9.85 -22.08 -28.03
N LEU A 273 -10.16 -21.63 -29.25
CA LEU A 273 -10.52 -20.23 -29.53
C LEU A 273 -11.85 -20.15 -30.29
N GLU A 274 -12.62 -19.13 -29.98
CA GLU A 274 -13.89 -18.86 -30.64
C GLU A 274 -14.06 -17.37 -30.91
N SER A 275 -14.21 -16.97 -32.18
CA SER A 275 -14.66 -15.64 -32.59
C SER A 275 -16.14 -15.70 -33.00
N ALA A 276 -16.73 -14.59 -33.44
CA ALA A 276 -18.12 -14.61 -33.94
C ALA A 276 -18.29 -15.47 -35.20
N THR A 277 -17.23 -15.63 -36.00
CA THR A 277 -17.27 -16.30 -37.31
C THR A 277 -16.54 -17.63 -37.33
N ASP A 278 -15.53 -17.81 -36.46
CA ASP A 278 -14.57 -18.89 -36.57
C ASP A 278 -14.38 -19.61 -35.24
N GLN A 279 -14.09 -20.91 -35.32
CA GLN A 279 -13.69 -21.73 -34.19
C GLN A 279 -12.37 -22.43 -34.53
N PHE A 280 -11.46 -22.49 -33.56
CA PHE A 280 -10.18 -23.14 -33.74
C PHE A 280 -9.96 -24.15 -32.63
N THR A 281 -9.62 -25.37 -33.02
CA THR A 281 -9.22 -26.45 -32.13
C THR A 281 -7.84 -26.18 -31.52
N TYR A 282 -7.52 -26.85 -30.41
CA TYR A 282 -6.18 -26.79 -29.81
C TYR A 282 -5.07 -27.13 -30.81
N ALA A 283 -5.28 -28.14 -31.66
CA ALA A 283 -4.34 -28.54 -32.70
C ALA A 283 -4.15 -27.44 -33.77
N GLU A 284 -5.23 -26.82 -34.23
CA GLU A 284 -5.17 -25.75 -35.23
C GLU A 284 -4.47 -24.50 -34.70
N VAL A 285 -4.80 -24.07 -33.47
CA VAL A 285 -4.14 -22.94 -32.80
C VAL A 285 -2.64 -23.20 -32.67
N TYR A 286 -2.25 -24.38 -32.19
CA TYR A 286 -0.84 -24.74 -32.02
C TYR A 286 -0.10 -24.74 -33.35
N HIS A 287 -0.69 -25.34 -34.38
CA HIS A 287 -0.06 -25.39 -35.70
C HIS A 287 0.15 -23.98 -36.30
N ARG A 288 -0.84 -23.09 -36.15
CA ARG A 288 -0.71 -21.69 -36.60
C ARG A 288 0.39 -20.96 -35.83
N ALA A 289 0.44 -21.15 -34.51
CA ALA A 289 1.50 -20.59 -33.67
C ALA A 289 2.89 -21.10 -34.09
N CYS A 290 3.06 -22.42 -34.32
CA CYS A 290 4.32 -22.98 -34.80
C CYS A 290 4.74 -22.41 -36.16
N THR A 291 3.79 -22.21 -37.07
CA THR A 291 4.06 -21.65 -38.40
C THR A 291 4.59 -20.22 -38.30
N ILE A 292 3.97 -19.38 -37.47
CA ILE A 292 4.43 -18.01 -37.21
C ILE A 292 5.80 -18.02 -36.51
N ALA A 293 5.99 -18.90 -35.52
CA ALA A 293 7.26 -19.02 -34.80
C ALA A 293 8.41 -19.43 -35.72
N ALA A 294 8.18 -20.37 -36.63
CA ALA A 294 9.15 -20.80 -37.62
C ALA A 294 9.49 -19.67 -38.62
N ALA A 295 8.49 -18.89 -39.06
CA ALA A 295 8.72 -17.73 -39.90
C ALA A 295 9.60 -16.68 -39.20
N LEU A 296 9.28 -16.33 -37.95
CA LEU A 296 10.09 -15.45 -37.10
C LEU A 296 11.53 -15.97 -36.97
N HIS A 297 11.70 -17.24 -36.62
CA HIS A 297 13.01 -17.86 -36.47
C HIS A 297 13.84 -17.81 -37.77
N SER A 298 13.19 -18.09 -38.91
CA SER A 298 13.81 -18.09 -40.23
C SER A 298 14.28 -16.70 -40.68
N GLN A 299 13.57 -15.64 -40.26
CA GLN A 299 13.95 -14.25 -40.51
C GLN A 299 15.06 -13.75 -39.58
N GLY A 300 15.35 -14.47 -38.50
CA GLY A 300 16.47 -14.14 -37.61
C GLY A 300 16.08 -13.87 -36.16
N ALA A 301 14.81 -13.93 -35.80
CA ALA A 301 14.38 -13.75 -34.41
C ALA A 301 14.95 -14.85 -33.51
N ARG A 302 15.34 -14.48 -32.28
CA ARG A 302 15.99 -15.35 -31.30
C ARG A 302 15.26 -15.31 -29.95
N CYS A 303 15.62 -16.27 -29.10
CA CYS A 303 15.19 -16.31 -27.71
C CYS A 303 15.57 -15.00 -27.00
N GLY A 304 14.64 -14.44 -26.22
CA GLY A 304 14.81 -13.17 -25.51
C GLY A 304 14.53 -11.90 -26.32
N ASP A 305 14.33 -11.99 -27.63
CA ASP A 305 13.95 -10.84 -28.46
C ASP A 305 12.57 -10.30 -28.04
N ARG A 306 12.44 -8.96 -28.06
CA ARG A 306 11.19 -8.25 -27.74
C ARG A 306 10.30 -8.19 -28.98
N MET A 307 9.08 -8.69 -28.85
CA MET A 307 8.13 -8.84 -29.96
C MET A 307 6.92 -7.94 -29.71
N ALA A 308 6.85 -6.81 -30.42
CA ALA A 308 5.69 -5.94 -30.44
C ALA A 308 4.55 -6.62 -31.20
N LEU A 309 3.54 -7.08 -30.47
CA LEU A 309 2.33 -7.69 -31.03
C LEU A 309 1.31 -6.58 -31.29
N LEU A 310 1.39 -5.98 -32.48
CA LEU A 310 0.52 -4.88 -32.90
C LEU A 310 -0.73 -5.44 -33.59
N PHE A 311 -1.85 -5.50 -32.88
CA PHE A 311 -3.08 -6.09 -33.39
C PHE A 311 -4.30 -5.27 -32.97
N THR A 312 -5.41 -5.47 -33.66
CA THR A 312 -6.77 -5.31 -33.10
C THR A 312 -7.23 -6.67 -32.57
N ARG A 313 -8.37 -6.74 -31.85
CA ARG A 313 -8.88 -8.04 -31.37
C ARG A 313 -9.15 -8.98 -32.56
N CYS A 314 -8.37 -10.06 -32.66
CA CYS A 314 -8.58 -11.14 -33.63
C CYS A 314 -7.88 -12.44 -33.16
N PRO A 315 -8.24 -13.61 -33.70
CA PRO A 315 -7.59 -14.88 -33.37
C PRO A 315 -6.08 -14.89 -33.66
N GLU A 316 -5.62 -14.19 -34.70
CA GLU A 316 -4.20 -14.09 -35.09
C GLU A 316 -3.33 -13.46 -34.02
N PHE A 317 -3.89 -12.60 -33.16
CA PHE A 317 -3.20 -12.10 -31.99
C PHE A 317 -2.78 -13.25 -31.07
N ILE A 318 -3.65 -14.23 -30.82
CA ILE A 318 -3.34 -15.37 -29.95
C ILE A 318 -2.37 -16.34 -30.61
N PHE A 319 -2.52 -16.59 -31.91
CA PHE A 319 -1.54 -17.40 -32.65
C PHE A 319 -0.13 -16.79 -32.54
N SER A 320 -0.04 -15.48 -32.73
CA SER A 320 1.22 -14.71 -32.64
C SER A 320 1.77 -14.68 -31.22
N TYR A 321 0.90 -14.51 -30.22
CA TYR A 321 1.29 -14.54 -28.81
C TYR A 321 1.93 -15.88 -28.46
N LEU A 322 1.25 -16.99 -28.77
CA LEU A 322 1.80 -18.33 -28.52
C LEU A 322 3.06 -18.59 -29.36
N ALA A 323 3.13 -18.11 -30.60
CA ALA A 323 4.31 -18.23 -31.45
C ALA A 323 5.55 -17.60 -30.82
N VAL A 324 5.42 -16.38 -30.29
CA VAL A 324 6.50 -15.69 -29.59
C VAL A 324 6.93 -16.47 -28.35
N LEU A 325 5.99 -16.96 -27.54
CA LEU A 325 6.32 -17.75 -26.35
C LEU A 325 6.97 -19.10 -26.69
N LEU A 326 6.62 -19.73 -27.81
CA LEU A 326 7.24 -20.97 -28.29
C LEU A 326 8.67 -20.73 -28.77
N LEU A 327 8.93 -19.57 -29.37
CA LEU A 327 10.25 -19.12 -29.79
C LEU A 327 11.15 -18.73 -28.59
N GLY A 328 10.59 -18.59 -27.39
CA GLY A 328 11.27 -18.03 -26.22
C GLY A 328 11.45 -16.51 -26.28
N GLY A 329 10.68 -15.82 -27.12
CA GLY A 329 10.66 -14.36 -27.20
C GLY A 329 9.78 -13.73 -26.13
N VAL A 330 9.89 -12.41 -25.99
CA VAL A 330 9.15 -11.61 -25.00
C VAL A 330 7.94 -10.95 -25.66
N CYS A 331 6.73 -11.32 -25.24
CA CYS A 331 5.50 -10.74 -25.79
C CYS A 331 5.32 -9.29 -25.33
N VAL A 332 5.07 -8.38 -26.26
CA VAL A 332 4.72 -6.98 -25.94
C VAL A 332 3.41 -6.63 -26.65
N PRO A 333 2.25 -6.94 -26.05
CA PRO A 333 0.95 -6.63 -26.63
C PRO A 333 0.72 -5.12 -26.80
N MET A 334 0.30 -4.69 -27.99
CA MET A 334 0.00 -3.31 -28.31
C MET A 334 -1.32 -3.20 -29.09
N ASP A 335 -2.32 -2.54 -28.51
CA ASP A 335 -3.58 -2.27 -29.21
C ASP A 335 -3.38 -1.23 -30.31
N ALA A 336 -3.58 -1.67 -31.55
CA ALA A 336 -3.48 -0.85 -32.75
C ALA A 336 -4.50 0.31 -32.78
N ASN A 337 -5.54 0.28 -31.93
CA ASN A 337 -6.48 1.40 -31.77
C ASN A 337 -5.96 2.54 -30.90
N ASN A 338 -4.79 2.39 -30.26
CA ASN A 338 -4.17 3.47 -29.50
C ASN A 338 -3.66 4.59 -30.41
N ALA A 339 -3.49 5.79 -29.84
CA ALA A 339 -2.91 6.93 -30.56
C ALA A 339 -1.50 6.58 -31.09
N PRO A 340 -1.18 6.90 -32.37
CA PRO A 340 0.11 6.57 -32.98
C PRO A 340 1.31 7.06 -32.15
N ASP A 341 1.28 8.31 -31.65
CA ASP A 341 2.36 8.87 -30.83
C ASP A 341 2.66 8.03 -29.57
N ARG A 342 1.63 7.44 -28.97
CA ARG A 342 1.77 6.55 -27.80
C ARG A 342 2.45 5.23 -28.21
N LEU A 343 2.06 4.67 -29.35
CA LEU A 343 2.63 3.42 -29.88
C LEU A 343 4.09 3.63 -30.30
N LEU A 344 4.40 4.73 -30.99
CA LEU A 344 5.77 5.15 -31.35
C LEU A 344 6.66 5.20 -30.10
N TYR A 345 6.21 5.92 -29.07
CA TYR A 345 6.94 6.02 -27.81
C TYR A 345 7.19 4.65 -27.15
N MET A 346 6.20 3.74 -27.19
CA MET A 346 6.35 2.39 -26.66
C MET A 346 7.36 1.57 -27.47
N VAL A 347 7.33 1.67 -28.81
CA VAL A 347 8.28 0.99 -29.70
C VAL A 347 9.71 1.51 -29.47
N ASP A 348 9.90 2.82 -29.35
CA ASP A 348 11.19 3.44 -29.05
C ASP A 348 11.80 2.94 -27.73
N LEU A 349 10.98 2.78 -26.69
CA LEU A 349 11.42 2.24 -25.40
C LEU A 349 11.87 0.78 -25.45
N LEU A 350 11.40 0.01 -26.44
CA LEU A 350 11.80 -1.38 -26.61
C LEU A 350 13.12 -1.55 -27.37
N ASP A 351 13.71 -0.46 -27.87
CA ASP A 351 15.02 -0.44 -28.54
C ASP A 351 15.12 -1.52 -29.64
N ASN A 352 14.61 -1.18 -30.82
CA ASN A 352 14.59 -2.02 -32.03
C ASN A 352 13.88 -3.39 -31.83
N PRO A 353 12.59 -3.41 -31.43
CA PRO A 353 11.83 -4.64 -31.30
C PRO A 353 11.50 -5.26 -32.67
N TRP A 354 11.15 -6.55 -32.67
CA TRP A 354 10.46 -7.19 -33.78
C TRP A 354 8.98 -6.81 -33.79
N GLY A 355 8.38 -6.68 -34.97
CA GLY A 355 6.94 -6.49 -35.14
C GLY A 355 6.25 -7.79 -35.54
N VAL A 356 5.11 -8.09 -34.93
CA VAL A 356 4.16 -9.10 -35.41
C VAL A 356 2.79 -8.45 -35.51
N THR A 357 2.17 -8.51 -36.68
CA THR A 357 0.93 -7.78 -36.95
C THR A 357 0.06 -8.48 -37.99
N HIS A 358 -1.12 -7.93 -38.27
CA HIS A 358 -1.98 -8.33 -39.39
C HIS A 358 -1.72 -7.41 -40.59
N SER A 359 -1.86 -7.92 -41.83
CA SER A 359 -1.62 -7.09 -43.03
C SER A 359 -2.49 -5.83 -43.10
N ALA A 360 -3.70 -5.88 -42.54
CA ALA A 360 -4.60 -4.73 -42.41
C ALA A 360 -4.05 -3.58 -41.54
N THR A 361 -3.12 -3.86 -40.63
CA THR A 361 -2.46 -2.88 -39.76
C THR A 361 -1.02 -2.56 -40.22
N GLY A 362 -0.65 -2.96 -41.44
CA GLY A 362 0.70 -2.80 -41.96
C GLY A 362 1.13 -1.36 -42.21
N GLU A 363 0.22 -0.49 -42.65
CA GLU A 363 0.53 0.95 -42.81
C GLU A 363 0.91 1.58 -41.46
N LEU A 364 0.12 1.31 -40.42
CA LEU A 364 0.45 1.75 -39.06
C LEU A 364 1.80 1.20 -38.61
N ALA A 365 2.09 -0.09 -38.83
CA ALA A 365 3.37 -0.67 -38.45
C ALA A 365 4.55 0.03 -39.16
N ALA A 366 4.41 0.38 -40.44
CA ALA A 366 5.42 1.15 -41.16
C ALA A 366 5.60 2.57 -40.56
N ASP A 367 4.51 3.24 -40.19
CA ASP A 367 4.55 4.56 -39.53
C ASP A 367 5.24 4.51 -38.15
N LEU A 368 5.13 3.38 -37.45
CA LEU A 368 5.84 3.13 -36.18
C LEU A 368 7.33 2.77 -36.38
N GLY A 369 7.81 2.69 -37.62
CA GLY A 369 9.22 2.46 -37.94
C GLY A 369 9.63 0.98 -38.06
N PHE A 370 8.69 0.03 -38.12
CA PHE A 370 9.04 -1.37 -38.39
C PHE A 370 9.49 -1.56 -39.84
N THR A 371 10.62 -2.25 -40.03
CA THR A 371 11.21 -2.54 -41.34
C THR A 371 10.86 -3.95 -41.82
N ASP A 372 10.90 -4.19 -43.14
CA ASP A 372 10.53 -5.48 -43.75
C ASP A 372 11.36 -6.67 -43.24
N ASP A 373 12.59 -6.44 -42.75
CA ASP A 373 13.46 -7.46 -42.17
C ASP A 373 13.19 -7.73 -40.68
N ARG A 374 12.32 -6.93 -40.05
CA ARG A 374 11.96 -7.02 -38.62
C ARG A 374 10.46 -7.03 -38.36
N ILE A 375 9.67 -7.44 -39.35
CA ILE A 375 8.22 -7.56 -39.23
C ILE A 375 7.67 -8.83 -39.87
N ILE A 376 6.73 -9.48 -39.16
CA ILE A 376 5.93 -10.58 -39.67
C ILE A 376 4.45 -10.18 -39.75
N TYR A 377 3.84 -10.47 -40.90
CA TYR A 377 2.40 -10.39 -41.10
C TYR A 377 1.78 -11.78 -40.92
N ALA A 378 1.08 -11.98 -39.80
CA ALA A 378 0.58 -13.29 -39.38
C ALA A 378 -0.33 -13.93 -40.44
N ASP A 379 -1.28 -13.19 -40.99
CA ASP A 379 -2.22 -13.65 -42.02
C ASP A 379 -1.53 -14.07 -43.32
N ARG A 380 -0.50 -13.33 -43.75
CA ARG A 380 0.29 -13.68 -44.95
C ARG A 380 1.09 -14.96 -44.74
N VAL A 381 1.71 -15.11 -43.57
CA VAL A 381 2.46 -16.32 -43.21
C VAL A 381 1.53 -17.53 -43.19
N LEU A 382 0.37 -17.40 -42.57
CA LEU A 382 -0.61 -18.49 -42.48
C LEU A 382 -1.22 -18.86 -43.84
N THR A 383 -1.45 -17.88 -44.72
CA THR A 383 -1.99 -18.12 -46.07
C THR A 383 -0.99 -18.85 -46.98
N ASN A 384 0.31 -18.53 -46.85
CA ASN A 384 1.36 -19.11 -47.67
C ASN A 384 1.89 -20.45 -47.14
N ALA A 385 1.43 -20.90 -45.97
CA ALA A 385 1.89 -22.13 -45.35
C ALA A 385 1.37 -23.35 -46.11
N THR A 386 2.28 -24.12 -46.72
CA THR A 386 1.94 -25.33 -47.47
C THR A 386 2.12 -26.62 -46.67
N GLN A 387 2.74 -26.57 -45.48
CA GLN A 387 3.01 -27.74 -44.65
C GLN A 387 2.80 -27.48 -43.16
N VAL A 388 2.39 -28.53 -42.46
CA VAL A 388 2.29 -28.53 -41.00
C VAL A 388 3.69 -28.57 -40.39
N GLN A 389 4.11 -27.48 -39.76
CA GLN A 389 5.37 -27.40 -39.03
C GLN A 389 5.12 -27.57 -37.54
N ALA A 390 5.73 -28.60 -36.94
CA ALA A 390 5.91 -28.68 -35.49
C ALA A 390 7.22 -27.98 -35.15
N LEU A 391 7.19 -27.06 -34.19
CA LEU A 391 8.42 -26.44 -33.68
C LEU A 391 8.97 -27.32 -32.56
N GLU A 392 10.22 -27.78 -32.69
CA GLU A 392 10.89 -28.37 -31.54
C GLU A 392 11.10 -27.30 -30.45
N PRO A 393 10.95 -27.63 -29.16
CA PRO A 393 11.16 -26.67 -28.08
C PRO A 393 12.57 -26.07 -28.16
N ILE A 394 12.67 -24.75 -28.14
CA ILE A 394 13.96 -24.06 -28.10
C ILE A 394 14.48 -24.10 -26.66
N PRO A 395 15.59 -24.82 -26.38
CA PRO A 395 16.00 -25.16 -25.01
C PRO A 395 16.58 -23.99 -24.18
N GLU A 396 16.58 -22.76 -24.71
CA GLU A 396 17.34 -21.63 -24.15
C GLU A 396 16.60 -20.77 -23.12
N HIS A 397 15.27 -20.85 -22.99
CA HIS A 397 14.51 -20.04 -22.02
C HIS A 397 14.10 -20.82 -20.77
N THR A 398 14.21 -20.15 -19.62
CA THR A 398 13.96 -20.69 -18.27
C THR A 398 12.75 -20.01 -17.63
N PRO A 399 12.23 -20.51 -16.50
CA PRO A 399 11.15 -19.84 -15.78
C PRO A 399 11.47 -18.39 -15.36
N ASP A 400 12.75 -18.07 -15.20
CA ASP A 400 13.20 -16.72 -14.82
C ASP A 400 13.42 -15.80 -16.04
N SER A 401 13.23 -16.31 -17.26
CA SER A 401 13.21 -15.51 -18.49
C SER A 401 11.92 -14.67 -18.58
N LEU A 402 11.99 -13.54 -19.28
CA LEU A 402 10.84 -12.67 -19.51
C LEU A 402 9.81 -13.35 -20.42
N ALA A 403 8.57 -13.40 -19.98
CA ALA A 403 7.44 -13.87 -20.78
C ALA A 403 6.79 -12.71 -21.54
N TYR A 404 6.63 -11.57 -20.86
CA TYR A 404 5.93 -10.42 -21.43
C TYR A 404 6.39 -9.08 -20.84
N ILE A 405 6.08 -8.00 -21.56
CA ILE A 405 6.16 -6.62 -21.10
C ILE A 405 4.79 -5.96 -21.30
N VAL A 406 4.24 -5.37 -20.25
CA VAL A 406 2.99 -4.58 -20.30
C VAL A 406 3.30 -3.12 -19.96
N PHE A 407 2.75 -2.18 -20.72
CA PHE A 407 2.96 -0.76 -20.48
C PHE A 407 1.87 -0.16 -19.58
N THR A 408 2.28 0.54 -18.53
CA THR A 408 1.39 1.26 -17.61
C THR A 408 1.57 2.76 -17.74
N SER A 409 0.55 3.56 -17.37
CA SER A 409 0.69 5.02 -17.26
C SER A 409 1.62 5.35 -16.09
N GLY A 410 2.83 5.83 -16.37
CA GLY A 410 3.71 6.33 -15.33
C GLY A 410 3.11 7.54 -14.61
N THR A 411 3.54 7.79 -13.38
CA THR A 411 3.14 8.98 -12.59
C THR A 411 3.46 10.32 -13.27
N THR A 412 4.37 10.30 -14.24
CA THR A 412 4.77 11.45 -15.09
C THR A 412 3.95 11.56 -16.38
N GLY A 413 2.95 10.69 -16.59
CA GLY A 413 2.16 10.60 -17.82
C GLY A 413 2.82 9.78 -18.94
N GLN A 414 4.11 9.47 -18.83
CA GLN A 414 4.84 8.68 -19.81
C GLN A 414 4.72 7.16 -19.54
N PRO A 415 4.46 6.33 -20.56
CA PRO A 415 4.42 4.87 -20.41
C PRO A 415 5.69 4.27 -19.80
N LYS A 416 5.54 3.26 -18.95
CA LYS A 416 6.65 2.43 -18.42
C LYS A 416 6.37 0.96 -18.66
N GLY A 417 7.34 0.23 -19.21
CA GLY A 417 7.25 -1.20 -19.45
C GLY A 417 7.52 -2.00 -18.19
N VAL A 418 6.53 -2.75 -17.71
CA VAL A 418 6.65 -3.70 -16.61
C VAL A 418 7.08 -5.04 -17.17
N GLN A 419 8.27 -5.50 -16.80
CA GLN A 419 8.84 -6.77 -17.23
C GLN A 419 8.37 -7.89 -16.32
N VAL A 420 7.82 -8.97 -16.89
CA VAL A 420 7.30 -10.10 -16.11
C VAL A 420 7.84 -11.42 -16.63
N THR A 421 8.34 -12.24 -15.70
CA THR A 421 8.91 -13.55 -15.99
C THR A 421 7.85 -14.62 -16.13
N HIS A 422 8.22 -15.75 -16.74
CA HIS A 422 7.36 -16.93 -16.79
C HIS A 422 6.97 -17.42 -15.39
N ARG A 423 7.90 -17.45 -14.44
CA ARG A 423 7.66 -17.86 -13.04
C ARG A 423 6.63 -16.97 -12.37
N SER A 424 6.74 -15.64 -12.51
CA SER A 424 5.77 -14.69 -11.96
C SER A 424 4.39 -14.88 -12.55
N LEU A 425 4.30 -15.07 -13.87
CA LEU A 425 3.04 -15.36 -14.54
C LEU A 425 2.45 -16.70 -14.09
N ALA A 426 3.25 -17.77 -14.02
CA ALA A 426 2.79 -19.08 -13.60
C ALA A 426 2.23 -19.04 -12.17
N ASN A 427 2.94 -18.40 -11.23
CA ASN A 427 2.46 -18.21 -9.87
C ASN A 427 1.12 -17.46 -9.82
N PHE A 428 0.98 -16.38 -10.61
CA PHE A 428 -0.25 -15.61 -10.71
C PHE A 428 -1.42 -16.47 -11.23
N ILE A 429 -1.22 -17.18 -12.35
CA ILE A 429 -2.26 -17.99 -12.98
C ILE A 429 -2.70 -19.14 -12.08
N LEU A 430 -1.77 -19.85 -11.44
CA LEU A 430 -2.11 -20.96 -10.55
C LEU A 430 -2.92 -20.49 -9.34
N ALA A 431 -2.45 -19.43 -8.65
CA ALA A 431 -3.13 -18.90 -7.48
C ALA A 431 -4.53 -18.36 -7.80
N TYR A 432 -4.68 -17.64 -8.91
CA TYR A 432 -5.97 -17.03 -9.27
C TYR A 432 -6.93 -17.99 -9.97
N SER A 433 -6.43 -19.00 -10.68
CA SER A 433 -7.29 -20.07 -11.22
C SER A 433 -7.94 -20.86 -10.10
N GLU A 434 -7.20 -21.17 -9.04
CA GLU A 434 -7.76 -21.79 -7.83
C GLU A 434 -8.75 -20.83 -7.13
N ARG A 435 -8.36 -19.57 -6.90
CA ARG A 435 -9.20 -18.60 -6.20
C ARG A 435 -10.54 -18.33 -6.90
N PHE A 436 -10.52 -18.19 -8.22
CA PHE A 436 -11.72 -17.93 -9.02
C PHE A 436 -12.40 -19.20 -9.53
N GLN A 437 -11.88 -20.38 -9.17
CA GLN A 437 -12.44 -21.67 -9.59
C GLN A 437 -12.59 -21.73 -11.12
N ILE A 438 -11.51 -21.42 -11.84
CA ILE A 438 -11.47 -21.57 -13.30
C ILE A 438 -11.43 -23.08 -13.60
N LEU A 439 -12.60 -23.66 -13.87
CA LEU A 439 -12.78 -25.10 -14.04
C LEU A 439 -12.41 -25.58 -15.45
N PRO A 440 -12.10 -26.87 -15.61
CA PRO A 440 -11.98 -27.49 -16.92
C PRO A 440 -13.20 -27.22 -17.81
N ASP A 441 -12.97 -27.16 -19.12
CA ASP A 441 -14.02 -26.85 -20.12
C ASP A 441 -14.68 -25.47 -19.97
N CYS A 442 -14.10 -24.56 -19.17
CA CYS A 442 -14.61 -23.20 -19.07
C CYS A 442 -14.60 -22.50 -20.43
N ARG A 443 -15.58 -21.62 -20.64
CA ARG A 443 -15.66 -20.74 -21.80
C ARG A 443 -15.49 -19.32 -21.30
N PHE A 444 -14.30 -18.76 -21.46
CA PHE A 444 -13.90 -17.51 -20.84
C PHE A 444 -13.92 -16.37 -21.87
N LEU A 445 -14.56 -15.25 -21.53
CA LEU A 445 -14.58 -14.07 -22.40
C LEU A 445 -13.25 -13.30 -22.34
N LEU A 446 -12.61 -13.07 -23.48
CA LEU A 446 -11.53 -12.10 -23.64
C LEU A 446 -12.11 -10.69 -23.78
N ILE A 447 -12.43 -10.07 -22.65
CA ILE A 447 -13.06 -8.74 -22.57
C ILE A 447 -12.01 -7.64 -22.38
N SER A 448 -10.93 -7.91 -21.66
CA SER A 448 -9.92 -6.91 -21.32
C SER A 448 -9.14 -6.48 -22.55
N ASN A 449 -8.73 -5.22 -22.59
CA ASN A 449 -7.83 -4.75 -23.65
C ASN A 449 -6.45 -5.40 -23.41
N PHE A 450 -5.89 -6.02 -24.44
CA PHE A 450 -4.63 -6.75 -24.36
C PHE A 450 -3.42 -5.84 -24.08
N SER A 451 -3.55 -4.52 -24.13
CA SER A 451 -2.53 -3.57 -23.65
C SER A 451 -2.42 -3.51 -22.11
N PHE A 452 -3.34 -4.11 -21.36
CA PHE A 452 -3.36 -4.15 -19.89
C PHE A 452 -3.27 -5.58 -19.38
N ASP A 453 -2.58 -5.81 -18.27
CA ASP A 453 -2.27 -7.12 -17.70
C ASP A 453 -3.48 -8.01 -17.33
N VAL A 454 -4.69 -7.46 -17.17
CA VAL A 454 -5.91 -8.24 -16.87
C VAL A 454 -6.15 -9.36 -17.89
N HIS A 455 -5.83 -9.15 -19.17
CA HIS A 455 -6.00 -10.16 -20.21
C HIS A 455 -5.19 -11.44 -19.95
N LEU A 456 -4.12 -11.37 -19.14
CA LEU A 456 -3.27 -12.53 -18.87
C LEU A 456 -4.04 -13.62 -18.15
N LEU A 457 -4.92 -13.25 -17.21
CA LEU A 457 -5.75 -14.24 -16.52
C LEU A 457 -6.85 -14.79 -17.44
N GLU A 458 -7.42 -13.95 -18.30
CA GLU A 458 -8.38 -14.37 -19.32
C GLU A 458 -7.74 -15.40 -20.27
N ILE A 459 -6.55 -15.12 -20.81
CA ILE A 459 -5.85 -16.02 -21.74
C ILE A 459 -5.32 -17.26 -21.01
N PHE A 460 -4.41 -17.07 -20.05
CA PHE A 460 -3.66 -18.18 -19.46
C PHE A 460 -4.46 -18.95 -18.42
N GLY A 461 -5.47 -18.34 -17.76
CA GLY A 461 -6.42 -19.07 -16.92
C GLY A 461 -7.27 -20.04 -17.75
N THR A 462 -7.76 -19.59 -18.90
CA THR A 462 -8.49 -20.44 -19.86
C THR A 462 -7.63 -21.60 -20.36
N PHE A 463 -6.40 -21.30 -20.77
CA PHE A 463 -5.49 -22.32 -21.26
C PHE A 463 -5.06 -23.28 -20.16
N HIS A 464 -4.80 -22.79 -18.94
CA HIS A 464 -4.53 -23.63 -17.79
C HIS A 464 -5.64 -24.67 -17.58
N ALA A 465 -6.91 -24.25 -17.67
CA ALA A 465 -8.07 -25.12 -17.53
C ALA A 465 -8.39 -26.00 -18.76
N GLY A 466 -7.76 -25.78 -19.92
CA GLY A 466 -8.12 -26.51 -21.14
C GLY A 466 -9.44 -26.05 -21.75
N GLY A 467 -9.87 -24.84 -21.43
CA GLY A 467 -11.14 -24.24 -21.85
C GLY A 467 -11.09 -23.55 -23.22
N THR A 468 -12.21 -22.91 -23.59
CA THR A 468 -12.34 -22.11 -24.81
C THR A 468 -12.23 -20.61 -24.49
N LEU A 469 -11.30 -19.90 -25.12
CA LEU A 469 -11.21 -18.45 -25.05
C LEU A 469 -12.12 -17.84 -26.11
N VAL A 470 -13.16 -17.15 -25.67
CA VAL A 470 -14.17 -16.53 -26.52
C VAL A 470 -13.82 -15.07 -26.72
N PHE A 471 -13.62 -14.65 -27.96
CA PHE A 471 -13.43 -13.25 -28.30
C PHE A 471 -14.74 -12.50 -28.21
N ARG A 472 -14.70 -11.33 -27.58
CA ARG A 472 -15.81 -10.40 -27.61
C ARG A 472 -16.02 -9.86 -29.03
N ASP A 473 -17.27 -9.87 -29.49
CA ASP A 473 -17.72 -9.15 -30.68
C ASP A 473 -18.72 -8.06 -30.28
N GLY A 474 -18.58 -6.86 -30.83
CA GLY A 474 -19.52 -5.75 -30.57
C GLY A 474 -19.88 -5.51 -29.09
N GLN A 475 -21.16 -5.68 -28.75
CA GLN A 475 -21.67 -5.50 -27.38
C GLN A 475 -21.51 -6.79 -26.56
N ILE A 476 -21.00 -6.66 -25.33
CA ILE A 476 -20.76 -7.81 -24.42
C ILE A 476 -22.00 -8.70 -24.24
N LEU A 477 -23.20 -8.09 -24.21
CA LEU A 477 -24.46 -8.80 -24.02
C LEU A 477 -24.69 -9.86 -25.10
N ASP A 478 -24.20 -9.63 -26.32
CA ASP A 478 -24.35 -10.56 -27.43
C ASP A 478 -23.51 -11.82 -27.23
N ASP A 479 -22.43 -11.76 -26.44
CA ASP A 479 -21.53 -12.90 -26.19
C ASP A 479 -21.87 -13.69 -24.92
N LEU A 480 -22.73 -13.18 -24.04
CA LEU A 480 -23.02 -13.81 -22.74
C LEU A 480 -23.57 -15.24 -22.87
N HIS A 481 -24.27 -15.54 -23.96
CA HIS A 481 -24.82 -16.87 -24.22
C HIS A 481 -23.75 -17.92 -24.60
N ARG A 482 -22.52 -17.46 -24.92
CA ARG A 482 -21.40 -18.30 -25.37
C ARG A 482 -20.39 -18.57 -24.28
N ILE A 483 -20.55 -18.04 -23.06
CA ILE A 483 -19.51 -18.10 -22.02
C ILE A 483 -20.03 -18.73 -20.73
N THR A 484 -19.10 -19.26 -19.93
CA THR A 484 -19.37 -19.75 -18.57
C THR A 484 -18.58 -18.96 -17.52
N ALA A 485 -17.61 -18.14 -17.93
CA ALA A 485 -16.80 -17.30 -17.07
C ALA A 485 -16.45 -15.96 -17.75
N CYS A 486 -16.43 -14.88 -16.98
CA CYS A 486 -15.88 -13.58 -17.37
C CYS A 486 -15.49 -12.76 -16.13
N PHE A 487 -14.59 -11.79 -16.29
CA PHE A 487 -14.37 -10.75 -15.28
C PHE A 487 -15.45 -9.68 -15.43
N LEU A 488 -16.17 -9.41 -14.33
CA LEU A 488 -17.09 -8.28 -14.17
C LEU A 488 -16.71 -7.47 -12.93
#